data_AF-A0A954V3E0-F1
#
_entry.id   AF-A0A954V3E0-F1
#
_cell.length_a   1.000
_cell.length_b   1.000
_cell.length_c   1.000
_cell.angle_alpha   90.00
_cell.angle_beta   90.00
_cell.angle_gamma   90.00
#
_symmetry.space_group_name_H-M   'P 1'
#
loop_
_entity.id
_entity.type
_entity.pdbx_description
1 polymer ?
#
loop_
_entity_poly.entity_id
_entity_poly.type
_entity_poly.pdbx_seq_one_letter_code
_entity_poly.pdbx_strand_id
1 'polypeptide(L)'
;MLKKQPADDLFEKSSMSFGEHLEELRKALVKAFIWVGLGTCVGLYFAEDIVKYIQSPLELAITDFYVSQAKAEFREANGQEPSDALAKWIYFNKIMPERVFIDPHSLQEVPSQATLTPKSVAAEVSATKVLASDSATDGEAVGGESAQLSDAADSTELDRPNPWQGIDLAKLQRLQPFLLFRPIPSKLVALTITEGFMVWLKAGLVAGVVIASPGVFWHIWQFLAAGLYPHERRYVFWYLP
;
A
#
# COMPACT_ATOMS: atom_id res chain seq x y z
N MET A 1 -17.06 -85.06 -7.39
CA MET A 1 -16.84 -84.15 -6.24
C MET A 1 -15.83 -83.08 -6.64
N LEU A 2 -16.28 -81.94 -7.17
CA LEU A 2 -15.40 -80.81 -7.49
C LEU A 2 -15.22 -79.91 -6.27
N LYS A 3 -13.96 -79.68 -5.89
CA LYS A 3 -13.51 -78.77 -4.85
C LYS A 3 -13.73 -77.33 -5.33
N LYS A 4 -14.69 -76.62 -4.73
CA LYS A 4 -14.94 -75.21 -4.99
C LYS A 4 -13.72 -74.42 -4.49
N GLN A 5 -12.96 -73.81 -5.39
CA GLN A 5 -11.87 -72.90 -5.04
C GLN A 5 -12.47 -71.58 -4.52
N PRO A 6 -11.86 -70.94 -3.51
CA PRO A 6 -12.23 -69.61 -3.07
C PRO A 6 -11.63 -68.58 -4.04
N ALA A 7 -12.28 -68.43 -5.20
CA ALA A 7 -12.20 -67.19 -5.95
C ALA A 7 -13.39 -66.36 -5.46
N ASP A 8 -13.13 -65.23 -4.79
CA ASP A 8 -13.94 -64.00 -4.86
C ASP A 8 -13.64 -62.96 -3.75
N ASP A 9 -12.54 -63.08 -2.99
CA ASP A 9 -12.10 -61.99 -2.08
C ASP A 9 -10.91 -61.19 -2.65
N LEU A 10 -10.95 -60.88 -3.96
CA LEU A 10 -10.01 -59.94 -4.59
C LEU A 10 -10.39 -58.47 -4.36
N PHE A 11 -11.63 -58.21 -3.93
CA PHE A 11 -12.20 -56.88 -3.73
C PHE A 11 -12.20 -56.41 -2.27
N GLU A 12 -12.00 -57.31 -1.30
CA GLU A 12 -12.04 -56.96 0.13
C GLU A 12 -10.77 -56.24 0.63
N LYS A 13 -9.65 -56.38 -0.09
CA LYS A 13 -8.34 -55.88 0.36
C LYS A 13 -7.85 -54.62 -0.34
N SER A 14 -8.59 -54.13 -1.35
CA SER A 14 -8.13 -53.06 -2.25
C SER A 14 -9.00 -51.79 -2.20
N SER A 15 -10.18 -51.84 -1.59
CA SER A 15 -10.95 -50.65 -1.23
C SER A 15 -10.52 -50.21 0.16
N MET A 16 -9.69 -49.16 0.24
CA MET A 16 -9.60 -48.40 1.48
C MET A 16 -11.02 -48.01 1.90
N SER A 17 -11.36 -48.16 3.18
CA SER A 17 -12.71 -47.83 3.62
C SER A 17 -12.95 -46.34 3.37
N PHE A 18 -14.17 -45.94 3.00
CA PHE A 18 -14.49 -44.53 2.78
C PHE A 18 -14.07 -43.62 3.96
N GLY A 19 -14.04 -44.16 5.18
CA GLY A 19 -13.52 -43.45 6.36
C GLY A 19 -12.01 -43.15 6.29
N GLU A 20 -11.20 -44.09 5.80
CA GLU A 20 -9.75 -43.90 5.63
C GLU A 20 -9.44 -42.83 4.58
N HIS A 21 -10.18 -42.82 3.47
CA HIS A 21 -10.05 -41.77 2.45
C HIS A 21 -10.42 -40.37 3.00
N LEU A 22 -11.48 -40.28 3.81
CA LEU A 22 -11.84 -39.02 4.49
C LEU A 22 -10.78 -38.56 5.51
N GLU A 23 -10.08 -39.51 6.14
CA GLU A 23 -9.00 -39.21 7.07
C GLU A 23 -7.75 -38.68 6.33
N GLU A 24 -7.45 -39.24 5.15
CA GLU A 24 -6.41 -38.72 4.26
C GLU A 24 -6.74 -37.30 3.76
N LEU A 25 -8.01 -37.03 3.41
CA LEU A 25 -8.47 -35.70 2.98
C LEU A 25 -8.21 -34.65 4.07
N ARG A 26 -8.63 -34.92 5.31
CA ARG A 26 -8.38 -34.03 6.45
C ARG A 26 -6.88 -33.77 6.63
N LYS A 27 -6.06 -34.82 6.63
CA LYS A 27 -4.62 -34.72 6.88
C LYS A 27 -3.93 -33.90 5.78
N ALA A 28 -4.30 -34.10 4.51
CA ALA A 28 -3.77 -33.32 3.39
C ALA A 28 -4.18 -31.85 3.49
N LEU A 29 -5.45 -31.58 3.83
CA LEU A 29 -5.98 -30.24 4.00
C LEU A 29 -5.29 -29.50 5.16
N VAL A 30 -5.16 -30.12 6.33
CA VAL A 30 -4.46 -29.53 7.49
C VAL A 30 -3.01 -29.19 7.14
N LYS A 31 -2.29 -30.08 6.45
CA LYS A 31 -0.91 -29.80 6.02
C LYS A 31 -0.85 -28.67 4.99
N ALA A 32 -1.78 -28.60 4.04
CA ALA A 32 -1.87 -27.49 3.10
C ALA A 32 -2.09 -26.15 3.82
N PHE A 33 -2.96 -26.11 4.84
CA PHE A 33 -3.15 -24.93 5.68
C PHE A 33 -1.90 -24.52 6.46
N ILE A 34 -1.12 -25.49 6.95
CA ILE A 34 0.18 -25.21 7.59
C ILE A 34 1.14 -24.53 6.60
N TRP A 35 1.21 -25.03 5.36
CA TRP A 35 2.03 -24.41 4.31
C TRP A 35 1.56 -23.01 3.93
N VAL A 36 0.25 -22.78 3.83
CA VAL A 36 -0.30 -21.44 3.59
C VAL A 36 0.02 -20.50 4.74
N GLY A 37 -0.14 -20.95 5.99
CA GLY A 37 0.19 -20.16 7.18
C GLY A 37 1.66 -19.76 7.20
N LEU A 38 2.55 -20.73 6.98
CA LEU A 38 4.00 -20.49 6.93
C LEU A 38 4.38 -19.56 5.77
N GLY A 39 3.84 -19.79 4.58
CA GLY A 39 4.05 -18.91 3.43
C GLY A 39 3.52 -17.50 3.67
N THR A 40 2.36 -17.36 4.33
CA THR A 40 1.79 -16.05 4.70
C THR A 40 2.69 -15.31 5.68
N CYS A 41 3.22 -15.97 6.71
CA CYS A 41 4.17 -15.36 7.64
C CYS A 41 5.43 -14.85 6.92
N VAL A 42 6.00 -15.65 6.02
CA VAL A 42 7.16 -15.27 5.20
C VAL A 42 6.79 -14.13 4.24
N GLY A 43 5.63 -14.19 3.60
CA GLY A 43 5.13 -13.16 2.69
C GLY A 43 4.91 -11.81 3.37
N LEU A 44 4.37 -11.80 4.60
CA LEU A 44 4.22 -10.58 5.40
C LEU A 44 5.56 -9.99 5.82
N TYR A 45 6.56 -10.83 6.11
CA TYR A 45 7.92 -10.36 6.42
C TYR A 45 8.56 -9.61 5.24
N PHE A 46 8.40 -10.11 4.01
CA PHE A 46 8.95 -9.48 2.80
C PHE A 46 8.00 -8.48 2.12
N ALA A 47 6.81 -8.23 2.69
CA ALA A 47 5.79 -7.40 2.06
C ALA A 47 6.27 -5.97 1.77
N GLU A 48 7.08 -5.39 2.65
CA GLU A 48 7.64 -4.04 2.43
C GLU A 48 8.54 -3.98 1.21
N ASP A 49 9.41 -4.97 1.01
CA ASP A 49 10.35 -5.00 -0.09
C ASP A 49 9.64 -5.21 -1.42
N ILE A 50 8.61 -6.05 -1.43
CA ILE A 50 7.77 -6.29 -2.62
C ILE A 50 7.02 -5.02 -3.00
N VAL A 51 6.42 -4.32 -2.03
CA VAL A 51 5.74 -3.05 -2.29
C VAL A 51 6.73 -2.05 -2.85
N LYS A 52 7.91 -1.87 -2.25
CA LYS A 52 8.96 -0.96 -2.76
C LYS A 52 9.39 -1.32 -4.19
N TYR A 53 9.52 -2.61 -4.50
CA TYR A 53 9.86 -3.08 -5.83
C TYR A 53 8.80 -2.69 -6.87
N ILE A 54 7.52 -2.79 -6.53
CA ILE A 54 6.41 -2.39 -7.41
C ILE A 54 6.33 -0.86 -7.57
N GLN A 55 6.64 -0.10 -6.52
CA GLN A 55 6.58 1.36 -6.55
C GLN A 55 7.70 1.99 -7.38
N SER A 56 8.91 1.42 -7.36
CA SER A 56 10.08 1.95 -8.07
C SER A 56 9.88 2.25 -9.57
N PRO A 57 9.35 1.34 -10.42
CA PRO A 57 9.17 1.62 -11.83
C PRO A 57 8.18 2.76 -12.08
N LEU A 58 7.19 2.92 -11.21
CA LEU A 58 6.22 4.01 -11.30
C LEU A 58 6.87 5.36 -10.99
N GLU A 59 7.67 5.46 -9.92
CA GLU A 59 8.37 6.72 -9.58
C GLU A 59 9.31 7.17 -10.71
N LEU A 60 10.00 6.21 -11.33
CA LEU A 60 10.90 6.46 -12.46
C LEU A 60 10.12 6.97 -13.68
N ALA A 61 9.00 6.34 -14.02
CA ALA A 61 8.18 6.74 -15.17
C ALA A 61 7.59 8.14 -14.99
N ILE A 62 7.11 8.46 -13.78
CA ILE A 62 6.60 9.80 -13.46
C ILE A 62 7.71 10.85 -13.56
N THR A 63 8.88 10.56 -12.99
CA THR A 63 10.03 11.48 -13.04
C THR A 63 10.49 11.73 -14.47
N ASP A 64 10.60 10.68 -15.27
CA ASP A 64 11.01 10.78 -16.67
C ASP A 64 10.01 11.60 -17.50
N PHE A 65 8.71 11.37 -17.30
CA PHE A 65 7.66 12.16 -17.94
C PHE A 65 7.80 13.66 -17.63
N TYR A 66 7.89 14.04 -16.36
CA TYR A 66 8.04 15.45 -15.98
C TYR A 66 9.35 16.08 -16.47
N VAL A 67 10.46 15.34 -16.44
CA VAL A 67 11.75 15.83 -16.95
C VAL A 67 11.69 16.03 -18.47
N SER A 68 11.04 15.12 -19.21
CA SER A 68 10.87 15.26 -20.66
C SER A 68 10.00 16.46 -21.02
N GLN A 69 8.94 16.72 -20.25
CA GLN A 69 8.11 17.92 -20.40
C GLN A 69 8.92 19.20 -20.15
N ALA A 70 9.70 19.25 -19.06
CA ALA A 70 10.55 20.39 -18.74
C ALA A 70 11.61 20.66 -19.84
N LYS A 71 12.18 19.62 -20.45
CA LYS A 71 13.10 19.76 -21.59
C LYS A 71 12.40 20.36 -22.81
N ALA A 72 11.18 19.95 -23.11
CA ALA A 72 10.40 20.48 -24.24
C ALA A 72 10.12 21.98 -24.05
N GLU A 73 9.66 22.38 -22.86
CA GLU A 73 9.42 23.79 -22.55
C GLU A 73 10.69 24.64 -22.60
N PHE A 74 11.82 24.12 -22.11
CA PHE A 74 13.10 24.81 -22.19
C PHE A 74 13.52 25.04 -23.65
N ARG A 75 13.35 24.02 -24.51
CA ARG A 75 13.64 24.11 -25.94
C ARG A 75 12.77 25.15 -26.63
N GLU A 76 11.49 25.23 -26.30
CA GLU A 76 10.58 26.24 -26.85
C GLU A 76 10.94 27.66 -26.40
N ALA A 77 11.37 27.83 -25.15
CA ALA A 77 11.73 29.13 -24.60
C ALA A 77 13.09 29.66 -25.11
N ASN A 78 14.09 28.78 -25.23
CA ASN A 78 15.47 29.17 -25.51
C ASN A 78 15.95 28.77 -26.92
N GLY A 79 15.16 28.01 -27.68
CA GLY A 79 15.56 27.48 -29.00
C GLY A 79 16.68 26.43 -28.95
N GLN A 80 17.13 26.05 -27.76
CA GLN A 80 18.21 25.10 -27.51
C GLN A 80 17.79 24.12 -26.42
N GLU A 81 18.31 22.89 -26.46
CA GLU A 81 18.09 21.94 -25.37
C GLU A 81 18.84 22.38 -24.10
N PRO A 82 18.33 22.04 -22.90
CA PRO A 82 19.02 22.35 -21.66
C PRO A 82 20.37 21.65 -21.61
N SER A 83 21.38 22.33 -21.08
CA SER A 83 22.70 21.75 -20.83
C SER A 83 22.57 20.40 -20.09
N ASP A 84 23.35 19.40 -20.50
CA ASP A 84 23.36 18.07 -19.87
C ASP A 84 23.54 18.13 -18.36
N ALA A 85 24.32 19.10 -17.87
CA ALA A 85 24.51 19.33 -16.44
C ALA A 85 23.22 19.78 -15.75
N LEU A 86 22.45 20.67 -16.38
CA LEU A 86 21.17 21.15 -15.88
C LEU A 86 20.12 20.04 -15.91
N ALA A 87 20.04 19.28 -17.00
CA ALA A 87 19.11 18.15 -17.11
C ALA A 87 19.39 17.07 -16.05
N LYS A 88 20.67 16.73 -15.82
CA LYS A 88 21.07 15.83 -14.74
C LYS A 88 20.75 16.42 -13.37
N TRP A 89 21.03 17.70 -13.14
CA TRP A 89 20.73 18.36 -11.86
C TRP A 89 19.23 18.34 -11.56
N ILE A 90 18.37 18.64 -12.54
CA ILE A 90 16.91 18.56 -12.41
C ILE A 90 16.48 17.12 -12.05
N TYR A 91 17.01 16.12 -12.76
CA TYR A 91 16.71 14.72 -12.50
C TYR A 91 17.15 14.28 -11.09
N PHE A 92 18.38 14.60 -10.69
CA PHE A 92 18.94 14.21 -9.39
C PHE A 92 18.25 14.89 -8.21
N ASN A 93 17.90 16.16 -8.35
CA ASN A 93 17.21 16.88 -7.28
C ASN A 93 15.70 16.64 -7.27
N LYS A 94 15.16 15.98 -8.31
CA LYS A 94 13.71 15.82 -8.55
C LYS A 94 12.98 17.18 -8.51
N ILE A 95 13.53 18.21 -9.14
CA ILE A 95 12.97 19.56 -9.16
C ILE A 95 12.68 19.97 -10.61
N MET A 96 11.47 20.45 -10.90
CA MET A 96 11.09 20.93 -12.22
C MET A 96 10.68 22.40 -12.20
N PRO A 97 10.94 23.15 -13.29
CA PRO A 97 10.40 24.48 -13.47
C PRO A 97 8.90 24.39 -13.77
N GLU A 98 8.09 25.14 -13.02
CA GLU A 98 6.65 25.30 -13.20
C GLU A 98 6.38 26.78 -13.47
N ARG A 99 5.59 27.08 -14.52
CA ARG A 99 5.13 28.44 -14.78
C ARG A 99 3.95 28.74 -13.87
N VAL A 100 4.17 29.61 -12.89
CA VAL A 100 3.13 30.05 -11.97
C VAL A 100 2.87 31.53 -12.23
N PHE A 101 1.66 31.98 -11.92
CA PHE A 101 1.23 33.35 -12.14
C PHE A 101 1.16 34.06 -10.79
N ILE A 102 2.01 35.06 -10.57
CA ILE A 102 2.01 35.89 -9.35
C ILE A 102 1.57 37.31 -9.70
N ASP A 103 0.88 37.91 -8.74
CA ASP A 103 0.53 39.31 -8.73
C ASP A 103 1.73 40.15 -8.22
N PRO A 104 2.28 41.09 -9.01
CA PRO A 104 3.45 41.86 -8.59
C PRO A 104 3.22 42.75 -7.36
N HIS A 105 1.97 43.16 -7.08
CA HIS A 105 1.67 43.99 -5.91
C HIS A 105 1.76 43.19 -4.61
N SER A 106 1.40 41.91 -4.63
CA SER A 106 1.47 41.06 -3.43
C SER A 106 2.92 40.82 -2.99
N LEU A 107 3.90 40.98 -3.88
CA LEU A 107 5.33 40.93 -3.54
C LEU A 107 5.80 42.16 -2.74
N GLN A 108 5.15 43.31 -2.89
CA GLN A 108 5.49 44.54 -2.15
C GLN A 108 4.95 44.51 -0.72
N GLU A 109 3.87 43.76 -0.50
CA GLU A 109 3.25 43.55 0.81
C GLU A 109 3.97 42.50 1.65
N VAL A 110 4.93 41.76 1.08
CA VAL A 110 5.79 40.84 1.85
C VAL A 110 6.67 41.70 2.77
N PRO A 111 6.42 41.73 4.10
CA PRO A 111 7.23 42.54 4.99
C PRO A 111 8.68 42.07 4.84
N SER A 112 9.59 43.02 4.63
CA SER A 112 11.02 42.79 4.41
C SER A 112 11.72 42.11 5.60
N GLN A 113 10.96 41.81 6.65
CA GLN A 113 11.30 41.01 7.81
C GLN A 113 10.29 39.86 7.96
N ALA A 114 10.26 38.93 7.01
CA ALA A 114 9.97 37.54 7.37
C ALA A 114 11.19 36.98 8.14
N THR A 115 11.55 37.64 9.24
CA THR A 115 12.25 36.97 10.33
C THR A 115 11.33 35.82 10.69
N LEU A 116 11.75 34.58 10.43
CA LEU A 116 11.08 33.37 10.88
C LEU A 116 11.01 33.42 12.41
N THR A 117 10.07 34.18 12.95
CA THR A 117 9.77 34.15 14.36
C THR A 117 9.14 32.78 14.61
N PRO A 118 9.65 31.98 15.55
CA PRO A 118 9.17 30.63 15.83
C PRO A 118 7.81 30.65 16.54
N LYS A 119 6.90 31.56 16.17
CA LYS A 119 5.59 31.71 16.81
C LYS A 119 4.51 30.82 16.19
N SER A 120 4.72 30.26 15.00
CA SER A 120 3.83 29.19 14.47
C SER A 120 4.38 27.78 14.65
N VAL A 121 5.71 27.61 14.83
CA VAL A 121 6.30 26.28 15.10
C VAL A 121 6.09 25.85 16.55
N ALA A 122 6.03 26.78 17.51
CA ALA A 122 5.78 26.44 18.93
C ALA A 122 4.34 25.94 19.19
N ALA A 123 3.37 26.32 18.34
CA ALA A 123 1.98 25.88 18.45
C ALA A 123 1.80 24.43 17.97
N GLU A 124 2.48 24.01 16.90
CA GLU A 124 2.47 22.62 16.43
C GLU A 124 3.33 21.67 17.31
N VAL A 125 4.41 22.16 17.92
CA VAL A 125 5.27 21.35 18.79
C VAL A 125 4.64 21.12 20.18
N SER A 126 3.72 21.98 20.62
CA SER A 126 3.02 21.80 21.90
C SER A 126 1.87 20.78 21.83
N ALA A 127 1.30 20.53 20.65
CA ALA A 127 0.30 19.48 20.45
C ALA A 127 0.89 18.06 20.42
N THR A 128 2.21 17.93 20.24
CA THR A 128 2.92 16.63 20.20
C THR A 128 3.48 16.21 21.57
N LYS A 129 3.32 17.02 22.63
CA LYS A 129 3.85 16.75 23.99
C LYS A 129 2.76 16.58 25.08
N VAL A 130 1.63 15.95 24.75
CA VAL A 130 0.59 15.62 25.76
C VAL A 130 0.20 14.13 25.77
N LEU A 131 0.73 13.29 24.87
CA LEU A 131 0.45 11.85 24.86
C LEU A 131 1.60 11.01 25.46
N ALA A 132 2.13 11.41 26.61
CA ALA A 132 3.06 10.59 27.40
C ALA A 132 3.12 11.01 28.88
N SER A 133 2.04 10.76 29.65
CA SER A 133 2.06 10.41 31.09
C SER A 133 0.67 10.59 31.69
N ASP A 134 -0.06 9.50 31.92
CA ASP A 134 -0.33 9.03 33.29
C ASP A 134 -1.38 7.91 33.29
N SER A 135 -0.90 6.77 33.76
CA SER A 135 -1.67 5.68 34.32
C SER A 135 -2.13 6.04 35.74
N ALA A 136 -3.28 5.45 36.12
CA ALA A 136 -3.76 5.15 37.49
C ALA A 136 -5.01 5.92 37.97
N THR A 137 -6.16 5.25 37.85
CA THR A 137 -7.09 4.86 38.93
C THR A 137 -7.34 5.82 40.11
N ASP A 138 -8.59 6.30 40.25
CA ASP A 138 -9.61 5.83 41.23
C ASP A 138 -10.59 6.95 41.65
N GLY A 139 -11.85 6.55 41.87
CA GLY A 139 -12.66 7.09 42.98
C GLY A 139 -13.71 8.16 42.69
N GLU A 140 -14.96 7.69 42.58
CA GLU A 140 -16.16 8.19 43.29
C GLU A 140 -16.76 9.60 43.03
N ALA A 141 -17.82 9.59 42.22
CA ALA A 141 -19.22 9.86 42.55
C ALA A 141 -19.76 11.23 43.06
N VAL A 142 -20.91 11.55 42.43
CA VAL A 142 -22.10 12.30 42.90
C VAL A 142 -22.18 13.80 42.57
N GLY A 143 -23.26 14.15 41.87
CA GLY A 143 -23.84 15.50 41.87
C GLY A 143 -24.45 15.86 40.53
N GLY A 144 -25.71 15.46 40.31
CA GLY A 144 -26.42 15.74 39.07
C GLY A 144 -26.80 17.21 38.91
N GLU A 145 -26.75 17.68 37.67
CA GLU A 145 -27.66 18.72 37.21
C GLU A 145 -27.94 18.51 35.73
N SER A 146 -29.21 18.22 35.44
CA SER A 146 -29.76 18.06 34.10
C SER A 146 -29.93 19.42 33.46
N ALA A 147 -29.17 19.71 32.40
CA ALA A 147 -29.50 20.78 31.47
C ALA A 147 -29.03 20.43 30.05
N GLN A 148 -30.03 20.10 29.22
CA GLN A 148 -30.10 20.40 27.78
C GLN A 148 -29.12 19.70 26.84
N LEU A 149 -29.61 18.60 26.25
CA LEU A 149 -29.23 18.14 24.91
C LEU A 149 -29.63 19.21 23.88
N SER A 150 -28.67 20.00 23.42
CA SER A 150 -28.76 20.74 22.16
C SER A 150 -27.40 20.72 21.48
N ASP A 151 -27.31 19.91 20.42
CA ASP A 151 -26.50 20.16 19.23
C ASP A 151 -25.03 20.53 19.43
N ALA A 152 -24.26 19.64 20.04
CA ALA A 152 -22.80 19.63 19.90
C ALA A 152 -22.38 18.74 18.73
N ALA A 153 -22.92 19.01 17.54
CA ALA A 153 -22.19 18.76 16.30
C ALA A 153 -21.20 19.92 16.16
N ASP A 154 -20.18 19.95 17.04
CA ASP A 154 -19.07 20.88 16.93
C ASP A 154 -18.22 20.41 15.75
N SER A 155 -18.64 20.85 14.58
CA SER A 155 -17.78 20.99 13.43
C SER A 155 -16.65 21.92 13.87
N THR A 156 -15.59 21.34 14.43
CA THR A 156 -14.23 21.85 14.27
C THR A 156 -13.90 21.79 12.78
N GLU A 157 -14.60 22.64 12.04
CA GLU A 157 -14.41 23.02 10.66
C GLU A 157 -13.06 23.71 10.67
N LEU A 158 -12.06 22.96 10.22
CA LEU A 158 -10.71 23.46 10.02
C LEU A 158 -10.82 24.80 9.29
N ASP A 159 -10.52 25.90 9.98
CA ASP A 159 -10.46 27.28 9.47
C ASP A 159 -9.31 27.38 8.45
N ARG A 160 -9.49 26.71 7.31
CA ARG A 160 -8.56 26.73 6.19
C ARG A 160 -8.92 27.97 5.39
N PRO A 161 -8.04 28.98 5.34
CA PRO A 161 -8.31 30.16 4.52
C PRO A 161 -8.56 29.72 3.08
N ASN A 162 -9.71 30.11 2.54
CA ASN A 162 -10.10 29.72 1.18
C ASN A 162 -9.12 30.35 0.19
N PRO A 163 -8.38 29.56 -0.62
CA PRO A 163 -7.38 30.10 -1.55
C PRO A 163 -8.00 30.93 -2.67
N TRP A 164 -9.31 30.77 -2.91
CA TRP A 164 -10.07 31.53 -3.91
C TRP A 164 -10.65 32.84 -3.37
N GLN A 165 -10.45 33.12 -2.08
CA GLN A 165 -10.96 34.33 -1.43
C GLN A 165 -10.12 35.55 -1.82
N GLY A 166 -10.76 36.60 -2.34
CA GLY A 166 -10.07 37.81 -2.80
C GLY A 166 -9.41 37.69 -4.18
N ILE A 167 -9.95 36.84 -5.05
CA ILE A 167 -9.58 36.77 -6.47
C ILE A 167 -10.61 37.56 -7.29
N ASP A 168 -10.19 38.73 -7.78
CA ASP A 168 -10.99 39.59 -8.67
C ASP A 168 -10.49 39.53 -10.12
N LEU A 169 -11.34 39.90 -11.09
CA LEU A 169 -10.94 39.97 -12.51
C LEU A 169 -9.74 40.90 -12.72
N ALA A 170 -9.68 42.02 -12.00
CA ALA A 170 -8.53 42.93 -12.03
C ALA A 170 -7.25 42.25 -11.52
N LYS A 171 -7.36 41.34 -10.54
CA LYS A 171 -6.24 40.53 -10.03
C LYS A 171 -5.77 39.51 -11.06
N LEU A 172 -6.70 38.85 -11.75
CA LEU A 172 -6.37 37.89 -12.80
C LEU A 172 -5.69 38.54 -14.02
N GLN A 173 -6.13 39.73 -14.41
CA GLN A 173 -5.58 40.45 -15.58
C GLN A 173 -4.15 40.95 -15.37
N ARG A 174 -3.74 41.22 -14.13
CA ARG A 174 -2.38 41.72 -13.80
C ARG A 174 -1.37 40.63 -13.49
N LEU A 175 -1.79 39.36 -13.47
CA LEU A 175 -0.91 38.25 -13.20
C LEU A 175 0.23 38.20 -14.21
N GLN A 176 1.46 38.09 -13.71
CA GLN A 176 2.65 37.91 -14.53
C GLN A 176 3.16 36.47 -14.39
N PRO A 177 3.60 35.84 -15.49
CA PRO A 177 4.21 34.52 -15.42
C PRO A 177 5.59 34.62 -14.78
N PHE A 178 5.86 33.78 -13.80
CA PHE A 178 7.19 33.57 -13.23
C PHE A 178 7.51 32.08 -13.19
N LEU A 179 8.81 31.76 -13.18
CA LEU A 179 9.29 30.38 -13.13
C LEU A 179 9.57 29.99 -11.68
N LEU A 180 8.82 29.01 -11.16
CA LEU A 180 9.05 28.45 -9.84
C LEU A 180 9.62 27.04 -9.97
N PHE A 181 10.67 26.73 -9.23
CA PHE A 181 11.21 25.38 -9.17
C PHE A 181 10.52 24.59 -8.05
N ARG A 182 9.73 23.57 -8.40
CA ARG A 182 9.00 22.74 -7.45
C ARG A 182 9.48 21.29 -7.47
N PRO A 183 9.52 20.57 -6.32
CA PRO A 183 9.79 19.14 -6.32
C PRO A 183 8.72 18.34 -7.08
N ILE A 184 9.17 17.32 -7.82
CA ILE A 184 8.32 16.41 -8.59
C ILE A 184 7.54 15.51 -7.62
N PRO A 185 6.19 15.47 -7.71
CA PRO A 185 5.35 14.59 -6.90
C PRO A 185 5.43 13.14 -7.41
N SER A 186 6.60 12.54 -7.30
CA SER A 186 6.86 11.15 -7.71
C SER A 186 6.54 10.13 -6.62
N LYS A 187 6.34 10.60 -5.38
CA LYS A 187 6.00 9.73 -4.24
C LYS A 187 4.53 9.39 -4.25
N LEU A 188 4.22 8.12 -4.06
CA LEU A 188 2.85 7.68 -3.84
C LEU A 188 2.31 8.23 -2.52
N VAL A 189 1.16 8.90 -2.61
CA VAL A 189 0.46 9.45 -1.45
C VAL A 189 -0.72 8.53 -1.15
N ALA A 190 -0.74 7.96 0.06
CA ALA A 190 -1.91 7.25 0.55
C ALA A 190 -3.02 8.28 0.77
N LEU A 191 -4.17 8.08 0.13
CA LEU A 191 -5.34 8.92 0.25
C LEU A 191 -6.08 8.66 1.56
N THR A 192 -5.85 7.51 2.18
CA THR A 192 -6.46 7.12 3.45
C THR A 192 -5.43 6.47 4.37
N ILE A 193 -5.59 6.65 5.68
CA ILE A 193 -4.74 6.02 6.72
C ILE A 193 -4.73 4.49 6.59
N THR A 194 -5.86 3.91 6.18
CA THR A 194 -6.02 2.45 5.99
C THR A 194 -5.38 1.95 4.70
N GLU A 195 -5.13 2.80 3.71
CA GLU A 195 -4.64 2.38 2.39
C GLU A 195 -3.23 1.79 2.50
N GLY A 196 -2.31 2.47 3.20
CA GLY A 196 -0.94 1.97 3.38
C GLY A 196 -0.89 0.60 4.06
N PHE A 197 -1.67 0.43 5.13
CA PHE A 197 -1.79 -0.85 5.82
C PHE A 197 -2.41 -1.93 4.92
N MET A 198 -3.50 -1.61 4.21
CA MET A 198 -4.19 -2.56 3.34
C MET A 198 -3.33 -2.99 2.14
N VAL A 199 -2.54 -2.07 1.58
CA VAL A 199 -1.57 -2.39 0.51
C VAL A 199 -0.52 -3.35 1.02
N TRP A 200 0.07 -3.08 2.19
CA TRP A 200 1.05 -3.97 2.83
C TRP A 200 0.46 -5.35 3.13
N LEU A 201 -0.73 -5.41 3.73
CA LEU A 201 -1.39 -6.67 4.06
C LEU A 201 -1.75 -7.48 2.81
N LYS A 202 -2.33 -6.84 1.78
CA LYS A 202 -2.69 -7.50 0.51
C LYS A 202 -1.44 -7.98 -0.22
N ALA A 203 -0.40 -7.16 -0.31
CA ALA A 203 0.85 -7.54 -0.94
C ALA A 203 1.50 -8.74 -0.26
N GLY A 204 1.56 -8.73 1.07
CA GLY A 204 2.11 -9.84 1.85
C GLY A 204 1.28 -11.12 1.77
N LEU A 205 -0.06 -11.02 1.76
CA LEU A 205 -0.94 -12.17 1.53
C LEU A 205 -0.74 -12.78 0.15
N VAL A 206 -0.73 -11.96 -0.91
CA VAL A 206 -0.50 -12.42 -2.28
C VAL A 206 0.88 -13.06 -2.41
N ALA A 207 1.92 -12.40 -1.89
CA ALA A 207 3.28 -12.93 -1.87
C ALA A 207 3.38 -14.25 -1.09
N GLY A 208 2.73 -14.32 0.07
CA GLY A 208 2.74 -15.51 0.90
C GLY A 208 2.06 -16.71 0.26
N VAL A 209 0.97 -16.49 -0.47
CA VAL A 209 0.32 -17.54 -1.28
C VAL A 209 1.22 -18.00 -2.42
N VAL A 210 1.93 -17.08 -3.08
CA VAL A 210 2.89 -17.42 -4.15
C VAL A 210 4.04 -18.25 -3.58
N ILE A 211 4.57 -17.91 -2.42
CA ILE A 211 5.64 -18.67 -1.73
C ILE A 211 5.11 -20.03 -1.25
N ALA A 212 3.87 -20.10 -0.76
CA ALA A 212 3.24 -21.34 -0.35
C ALA A 212 2.84 -22.25 -1.54
N SER A 213 2.72 -21.69 -2.75
CA SER A 213 2.17 -22.35 -3.93
C SER A 213 2.80 -23.73 -4.22
N PRO A 214 4.13 -23.91 -4.19
CA PRO A 214 4.72 -25.22 -4.46
C PRO A 214 4.32 -26.28 -3.42
N GLY A 215 4.28 -25.90 -2.13
CA GLY A 215 3.88 -26.78 -1.05
C GLY A 215 2.39 -27.15 -1.12
N VAL A 216 1.54 -26.14 -1.34
CA VAL A 216 0.10 -26.34 -1.49
C VAL A 216 -0.23 -27.21 -2.70
N PHE A 217 0.43 -26.98 -3.83
CA PHE A 217 0.24 -27.76 -5.05
C PHE A 217 0.58 -29.24 -4.82
N TRP A 218 1.70 -29.55 -4.16
CA TRP A 218 2.06 -30.92 -3.83
C TRP A 218 0.99 -31.61 -2.95
N HIS A 219 0.42 -30.91 -1.97
CA HIS A 219 -0.61 -31.47 -1.09
C HIS A 219 -1.96 -31.65 -1.79
N ILE A 220 -2.32 -30.72 -2.68
CA ILE A 220 -3.50 -30.87 -3.54
C ILE A 220 -3.33 -32.08 -4.45
N TRP A 221 -2.15 -32.27 -5.04
CA TRP A 221 -1.88 -33.41 -5.92
C TRP A 221 -1.88 -34.74 -5.17
N GLN A 222 -1.32 -34.78 -3.95
CA GLN A 222 -1.43 -35.95 -3.07
C GLN A 222 -2.89 -36.31 -2.77
N PHE A 223 -3.74 -35.30 -2.56
CA PHE A 223 -5.18 -35.50 -2.40
C PHE A 223 -5.85 -36.06 -3.66
N LEU A 224 -5.56 -35.52 -4.84
CA LEU A 224 -6.06 -36.05 -6.11
C LEU A 224 -5.58 -37.50 -6.35
N ALA A 225 -4.33 -37.80 -6.00
CA ALA A 225 -3.76 -39.14 -6.11
C ALA A 225 -4.39 -40.16 -5.15
N ALA A 226 -4.83 -39.72 -3.97
CA ALA A 226 -5.60 -40.57 -3.04
C ALA A 226 -6.98 -40.96 -3.60
N GLY A 227 -7.55 -40.13 -4.50
CA GLY A 227 -8.77 -40.44 -5.24
C GLY A 227 -8.55 -41.39 -6.43
N LEU A 228 -7.31 -41.60 -6.87
CA LEU A 228 -6.95 -42.59 -7.91
C LEU A 228 -6.71 -43.97 -7.29
N TYR A 229 -7.11 -45.04 -7.98
CA TYR A 229 -6.99 -46.41 -7.47
C TYR A 229 -5.53 -46.74 -7.07
N PRO A 230 -5.29 -47.49 -5.97
CA PRO A 230 -3.96 -47.77 -5.42
C PRO A 230 -2.94 -48.35 -6.42
N HIS A 231 -3.41 -49.04 -7.46
CA HIS A 231 -2.56 -49.64 -8.50
C HIS A 231 -2.16 -48.66 -9.62
N GLU A 232 -2.84 -47.51 -9.76
CA GLU A 232 -2.50 -46.45 -10.75
C GLU A 232 -1.67 -45.31 -10.14
N ARG A 233 -1.51 -45.30 -8.80
CA ARG A 233 -0.72 -44.31 -8.04
C ARG A 233 0.73 -44.18 -8.54
N ARG A 234 1.28 -45.21 -9.19
CA ARG A 234 2.65 -45.20 -9.76
C ARG A 234 2.78 -44.36 -11.04
N TYR A 235 1.70 -44.16 -11.80
CA TYR A 235 1.72 -43.31 -13.00
C TYR A 235 1.68 -41.82 -12.64
N VAL A 236 1.10 -41.47 -11.49
CA VAL A 236 1.01 -40.09 -11.00
C VAL A 236 2.40 -39.48 -10.74
N PHE A 237 3.35 -40.26 -10.25
CA PHE A 237 4.74 -39.83 -10.05
C PHE A 237 5.56 -39.78 -11.36
N TRP A 238 5.07 -40.34 -12.46
CA TRP A 238 5.76 -40.34 -13.76
C TRP A 238 5.34 -39.18 -14.67
N TYR A 239 4.09 -38.69 -14.55
CA TYR A 239 3.58 -37.58 -15.37
C TYR A 239 3.95 -36.18 -14.86
N LEU A 240 4.45 -36.06 -13.63
CA LEU A 240 5.02 -34.82 -13.08
C LEU A 240 6.54 -35.04 -12.93
N PRO A 241 7.37 -34.40 -13.77
CA PRO A 241 8.84 -34.50 -13.67
C PRO A 241 9.38 -33.93 -12.36
#